data_AF-A0A3B0V2T1-F1
#
_entry.id   AF-A0A3B0V2T1-F1
#
_cell.length_a   1.000
_cell.length_b   1.000
_cell.length_c   1.000
_cell.angle_alpha   90.00
_cell.angle_beta   90.00
_cell.angle_gamma   90.00
#
_symmetry.space_group_name_H-M   'P 1'
#
loop_
_entity.id
_entity.type
_entity.pdbx_description
1 polymer ?
#
loop_
_entity_poly.entity_id
_entity_poly.type
_entity_poly.pdbx_seq_one_letter_code
_entity_poly.pdbx_strand_id
1 'polypeptide(L)' 'MNNQNQQTAALLPVLAHVQSNLGKNLSLDQMSEKAALSPYHFHRLFHDTIGETPKQYTQRLRPERAAFHLKIQDGSGG' A
#
# COMPACT_ATOMS: atom_id res chain seq x y z
N MET A 1 -22.65 5.69 12.54
CA MET A 1 -21.76 4.79 13.30
C MET A 1 -20.99 3.91 12.30
N ASN A 2 -20.28 4.51 11.34
CA ASN A 2 -18.85 4.91 11.32
C ASN A 2 -17.90 3.75 10.96
N ASN A 3 -18.13 3.13 9.80
CA ASN A 3 -17.18 2.16 9.18
C ASN A 3 -15.78 2.75 8.93
N GLN A 4 -15.67 4.07 8.79
CA GLN A 4 -14.41 4.80 8.57
C GLN A 4 -13.36 4.53 9.67
N ASN A 5 -13.77 4.49 10.95
CA ASN A 5 -12.82 4.30 12.06
C ASN A 5 -12.29 2.86 12.17
N GLN A 6 -13.08 1.86 11.75
CA GLN A 6 -12.62 0.47 11.72
C GLN A 6 -11.68 0.22 10.54
N GLN A 7 -11.93 0.90 9.42
CA GLN A 7 -11.09 0.84 8.23
C GLN A 7 -9.68 1.38 8.54
N THR A 8 -9.55 2.54 9.20
CA THR A 8 -8.24 3.09 9.59
C THR A 8 -7.49 2.20 10.58
N ALA A 9 -8.18 1.53 11.50
CA ALA A 9 -7.54 0.61 12.46
C ALA A 9 -6.93 -0.62 11.77
N ALA A 10 -7.53 -1.09 10.67
CA ALA A 10 -7.00 -2.20 9.88
C ALA A 10 -5.70 -1.86 9.12
N LEU A 11 -5.39 -0.57 8.93
CA LEU A 11 -4.13 -0.14 8.30
C LEU A 11 -2.92 -0.29 9.22
N LEU A 12 -3.09 -0.18 10.54
CA LEU A 12 -1.97 -0.26 11.51
C LEU A 12 -1.09 -1.51 11.34
N PRO A 13 -1.64 -2.75 11.34
CA PRO A 13 -0.83 -3.94 11.13
C PRO A 13 -0.21 -4.01 9.72
N VAL A 14 -0.82 -3.38 8.73
CA VAL A 14 -0.26 -3.28 7.38
C VAL A 14 0.93 -2.35 7.35
N LEU A 15 0.81 -1.14 7.92
CA LEU A 15 1.90 -0.17 8.00
C LEU A 15 3.08 -0.74 8.79
N ALA A 16 2.83 -1.41 9.91
CA ALA A 16 3.87 -2.11 10.66
C ALA A 16 4.53 -3.22 9.82
N HIS A 17 3.74 -3.98 9.06
CA HIS A 17 4.28 -5.02 8.19
C HIS A 17 5.10 -4.46 7.04
N VAL A 18 4.64 -3.38 6.42
CA VAL A 18 5.35 -2.63 5.37
C VAL A 18 6.67 -2.12 5.94
N GLN A 19 6.64 -1.49 7.12
CA GLN A 19 7.84 -0.99 7.78
C GLN A 19 8.86 -2.10 8.09
N SER A 20 8.41 -3.24 8.61
CA SER A 20 9.29 -4.39 8.89
C SER A 20 9.78 -5.12 7.63
N ASN A 21 9.11 -4.96 6.48
CA ASN A 21 9.42 -5.65 5.23
C ASN A 21 9.77 -4.69 4.08
N LEU A 22 10.29 -3.51 4.43
CA LEU A 22 10.69 -2.41 3.54
C LEU A 22 11.59 -2.84 2.37
N GLY A 23 12.31 -3.96 2.51
CA GLY A 23 13.22 -4.51 1.49
C GLY A 23 12.63 -5.60 0.58
N LYS A 24 11.39 -6.07 0.82
CA LYS A 24 10.75 -7.14 0.03
C LYS A 24 9.68 -6.59 -0.92
N ASN A 25 9.31 -7.37 -1.93
CA ASN A 25 8.26 -7.00 -2.89
C ASN A 25 6.89 -7.21 -2.27
N LEU A 26 6.45 -6.22 -1.48
CA LEU A 26 5.10 -6.18 -0.94
C LEU A 26 4.13 -5.74 -2.04
N SER A 27 3.36 -6.70 -2.54
CA SER A 27 2.28 -6.44 -3.50
C SER A 27 1.04 -5.89 -2.78
N LEU A 28 0.24 -5.10 -3.49
CA LEU A 28 -1.05 -4.59 -3.02
C LEU A 28 -1.94 -5.71 -2.44
N ASP A 29 -1.95 -6.86 -3.12
CA ASP A 29 -2.72 -8.04 -2.75
C ASP A 29 -2.39 -8.50 -1.32
N GLN A 30 -1.09 -8.68 -1.02
CA GLN A 30 -0.62 -9.10 0.29
C GLN A 30 -0.95 -8.10 1.39
N MET A 31 -0.89 -6.80 1.08
CA MET A 31 -1.26 -5.75 2.04
C MET A 31 -2.77 -5.75 2.31
N SER A 32 -3.58 -5.93 1.26
CA SER A 32 -5.03 -5.97 1.36
C SER A 32 -5.55 -7.20 2.11
N GLU A 33 -4.95 -8.38 1.87
CA GLU A 33 -5.24 -9.62 2.58
C GLU A 33 -4.99 -9.47 4.09
N LYS A 34 -3.88 -8.79 4.45
CA LYS A 34 -3.52 -8.52 5.85
C LYS A 34 -4.44 -7.53 6.54
N ALA A 35 -5.03 -6.60 5.80
CA ALA A 35 -6.08 -5.71 6.29
C ALA A 35 -7.47 -6.37 6.33
N ALA A 36 -7.60 -7.62 5.83
CA ALA A 36 -8.89 -8.26 5.56
C ALA A 36 -9.80 -7.38 4.68
N LEU A 37 -9.20 -6.64 3.73
CA LEU A 37 -9.88 -5.74 2.81
C LEU A 37 -9.67 -6.21 1.38
N SER A 38 -10.63 -5.89 0.51
CA SER A 38 -10.43 -6.06 -0.93
C SER A 38 -9.31 -5.13 -1.42
N PRO A 39 -8.53 -5.52 -2.44
CA PRO A 39 -7.45 -4.70 -2.99
C PRO A 39 -7.90 -3.28 -3.36
N TYR A 40 -9.12 -3.15 -3.89
CA TYR A 40 -9.73 -1.87 -4.25
C TYR A 40 -10.04 -0.99 -3.01
N HIS A 41 -10.65 -1.57 -1.98
CA HIS A 41 -10.95 -0.85 -0.73
C HIS A 41 -9.68 -0.44 0.00
N PHE A 42 -8.70 -1.35 0.07
CA PHE A 42 -7.41 -1.06 0.65
C PHE A 42 -6.69 0.06 -0.12
N HIS A 43 -6.67 0.01 -1.46
CA HIS A 43 -6.06 1.06 -2.29
C HIS A 43 -6.69 2.44 -2.03
N ARG A 44 -8.02 2.52 -2.06
CA ARG A 44 -8.74 3.78 -1.79
C ARG A 44 -8.43 4.30 -0.39
N LEU A 45 -8.57 3.46 0.63
CA LEU A 45 -8.33 3.84 2.02
C LEU A 45 -6.88 4.25 2.26
N PHE A 46 -5.93 3.53 1.68
CA PHE A 46 -4.51 3.84 1.79
C PHE A 46 -4.19 5.18 1.12
N HIS A 47 -4.72 5.44 -0.07
CA HIS A 47 -4.57 6.74 -0.74
C HIS A 47 -5.26 7.87 0.03
N ASP A 48 -6.45 7.64 0.58
CA ASP A 48 -7.18 8.64 1.37
C ASP A 48 -6.46 8.97 2.70
N THR A 49 -5.74 8.00 3.26
CA THR A 49 -5.00 8.14 4.53
C THR A 49 -3.57 8.69 4.34
N ILE A 50 -2.84 8.18 3.34
CA ILE A 50 -1.41 8.47 3.11
C ILE A 50 -1.22 9.52 2.01
N GLY A 51 -2.18 9.71 1.12
CA GLY A 51 -2.09 10.59 -0.05
C GLY A 51 -1.35 9.98 -1.24
N GLU A 52 -0.73 8.81 -1.07
CA GLU A 52 0.08 8.12 -2.09
C GLU A 52 -0.40 6.68 -2.30
N THR A 53 0.00 6.05 -3.40
CA THR A 53 -0.31 4.63 -3.62
C THR A 53 0.63 3.73 -2.80
N PRO A 54 0.19 2.52 -2.36
CA PRO A 54 1.07 1.58 -1.64
C PRO A 54 2.36 1.24 -2.40
N LYS A 55 2.28 1.23 -3.74
CA LYS A 55 3.43 1.01 -4.63
C LYS A 55 4.42 2.17 -4.55
N GLN A 56 3.96 3.42 -4.58
CA GLN A 56 4.83 4.59 -4.41
C GLN A 56 5.43 4.65 -3.00
N TYR A 57 4.63 4.34 -1.98
CA TYR A 57 5.09 4.31 -0.59
C TYR A 57 6.22 3.29 -0.39
N THR A 58 6.05 2.06 -0.89
CA THR A 58 7.08 1.01 -0.83
C THR A 58 8.30 1.34 -1.71
N GLN A 59 8.12 2.05 -2.84
CA GLN A 59 9.22 2.54 -3.66
C GLN A 59 10.04 3.63 -2.96
N ARG A 60 9.39 4.61 -2.32
CA ARG A 60 10.08 5.66 -1.52
C ARG A 60 10.86 5.07 -0.36
N LEU A 61 10.31 4.04 0.26
CA LEU A 61 10.88 3.42 1.44
C LEU A 61 11.98 2.41 1.12
N ARG A 62 12.11 1.93 -0.13
CA ARG A 62 13.24 1.08 -0.53
C ARG A 62 14.52 1.90 -0.69
N PRO A 63 15.57 1.68 0.13
CA PRO A 63 16.88 2.23 -0.16
C PRO A 63 17.50 1.42 -1.32
N GLU A 64 17.45 2.01 -2.52
CA GLU A 64 18.35 1.83 -3.68
C GLU A 64 18.75 0.43 -4.19
N ARG A 65 18.16 -0.69 -3.73
CA ARG A 65 18.45 -2.01 -4.34
C ARG A 65 17.70 -2.30 -5.63
N ALA A 66 16.79 -1.41 -6.04
CA ALA A 66 15.92 -1.61 -7.19
C ALA A 66 15.92 -0.41 -8.15
N ALA A 67 17.10 0.07 -8.54
CA ALA A 67 17.27 0.91 -9.73
C ALA A 67 16.85 0.21 -11.05
N PHE A 68 16.08 -0.89 -10.99
CA PHE A 68 15.93 -1.85 -12.08
C PHE A 68 14.49 -2.10 -12.57
N HIS A 69 13.45 -1.58 -11.90
CA HIS A 69 12.10 -1.63 -12.49
C HIS A 69 11.78 -0.33 -13.22
N LEU A 70 12.53 -0.16 -14.31
CA LEU A 70 12.15 0.66 -15.45
C LEU A 70 10.74 0.24 -15.90
N LYS A 71 9.84 1.22 -16.08
CA LYS A 71 8.49 1.08 -16.65
C LYS A 71 7.48 0.31 -15.79
N ILE A 72 6.18 0.52 -16.08
CA ILE A 72 4.98 -0.04 -15.43
C ILE A 72 4.52 0.82 -14.24
N GLN A 73 3.63 1.81 -14.39
CA GLN A 73 2.36 1.70 -15.11
C GLN A 73 1.81 3.10 -15.43
N ASP A 74 1.91 3.44 -16.71
CA ASP A 74 1.17 4.48 -17.42
C ASP A 74 -0.31 4.07 -17.55
N GLY A 75 -1.08 4.09 -16.46
CA GLY A 75 -2.46 3.65 -16.58
C GLY A 75 -3.28 3.84 -15.33
N SER A 76 -3.76 5.05 -15.11
CA SER A 76 -4.99 5.31 -14.34
C SER A 76 -5.51 6.72 -14.67
N GLY A 77 -6.53 6.78 -15.53
CA GLY A 77 -7.50 7.88 -15.55
C GLY A 77 -7.72 8.55 -16.91
N GLY A 78 -8.68 8.06 -17.69
CA GLY A 78 -9.18 8.69 -18.92
C GLY A 78 -9.88 7.70 -19.83
#